data_AF-A0A2V6UYY3-F1
#
_entry.id   AF-A0A2V6UYY3-F1
#
_cell.length_a   1.000
_cell.length_b   1.000
_cell.length_c   1.000
_cell.angle_alpha   90.00
_cell.angle_beta   90.00
_cell.angle_gamma   90.00
#
_symmetry.space_group_name_H-M   'P 1'
#
loop_
_entity.id
_entity.type
_entity.pdbx_description
1 polymer ?
#
loop_
_entity_poly.entity_id
_entity_poly.type
_entity_poly.pdbx_seq_one_letter_code
_entity_poly.pdbx_strand_id
1 'polypeptide(L)'
;MPPIQKIYQELKGKGFEVVLISFREDPSTVRQAVRDRKYSAPVLLDESGDVTGKMYGVWGPPTVYILDRQGRLVGRAAGPRSWDSPAGRRFIQALLETPATP
;
A
#
# COMPACT_ATOMS: atom_id res chain seq x y z
N MET A 1 -2.49 -1.60 -10.88
CA MET A 1 -2.44 -0.33 -10.11
C MET A 1 -1.29 0.56 -10.61
N PRO A 2 -1.50 1.39 -11.64
CA PRO A 2 -0.52 2.41 -12.06
C PRO A 2 -0.34 3.62 -11.11
N PRO A 3 -1.41 4.19 -10.50
CA PRO A 3 -1.30 5.40 -9.68
C PRO A 3 -0.37 5.31 -8.47
N ILE A 4 -0.51 4.27 -7.64
CA ILE A 4 0.30 4.13 -6.42
C ILE A 4 1.77 3.86 -6.73
N GLN A 5 2.05 3.14 -7.82
CA GLN A 5 3.42 2.84 -8.25
C GLN A 5 4.14 4.11 -8.68
N LYS A 6 3.47 5.01 -9.41
CA LYS A 6 4.04 6.29 -9.82
C LYS A 6 4.44 7.13 -8.61
N ILE A 7 3.56 7.24 -7.63
CA ILE A 7 3.85 7.99 -6.39
C ILE A 7 4.96 7.33 -5.59
N TYR A 8 4.92 6.00 -5.44
CA TYR A 8 5.96 5.28 -4.73
C TYR A 8 7.32 5.49 -5.39
N GLN A 9 7.42 5.45 -6.72
CA GLN A 9 8.67 5.76 -7.43
C GLN A 9 9.14 7.21 -7.20
N GLU A 10 8.23 8.18 -7.18
CA GLU A 10 8.55 9.61 -6.97
C GLU A 10 9.02 9.91 -5.52
N LEU A 11 8.54 9.13 -4.54
CA LEU A 11 8.75 9.36 -3.11
C LEU A 11 9.65 8.32 -2.43
N LYS A 12 10.09 7.28 -3.16
CA LYS A 12 11.03 6.28 -2.64
C LYS A 12 12.28 6.95 -2.11
N GLY A 13 12.70 6.58 -0.90
CA GLY A 13 13.85 7.18 -0.21
C GLY A 13 13.56 8.53 0.46
N LYS A 14 12.33 9.06 0.38
CA LYS A 14 11.91 10.29 1.09
C LYS A 14 11.10 9.99 2.36
N GLY A 15 11.22 8.77 2.89
CA GLY A 15 10.44 8.31 4.05
C GLY A 15 9.02 7.82 3.73
N PHE A 16 8.73 7.57 2.44
CA PHE A 16 7.49 6.92 2.00
C PHE A 16 7.76 5.50 1.53
N GLU A 17 7.07 4.54 2.13
CA GLU A 17 7.15 3.13 1.77
C GLU A 17 5.76 2.58 1.43
N VAL A 18 5.71 1.71 0.43
CA VAL A 18 4.48 1.01 0.02
C VAL A 18 4.78 -0.47 0.01
N VAL A 19 3.94 -1.24 0.68
CA VAL A 19 3.97 -2.71 0.65
C VAL A 19 2.65 -3.19 0.07
N LEU A 20 2.72 -4.00 -0.98
CA LEU A 20 1.55 -4.65 -1.55
C LEU A 20 1.38 -6.02 -0.88
N ILE A 21 0.17 -6.35 -0.46
CA ILE A 21 -0.14 -7.65 0.12
C ILE A 21 -1.09 -8.36 -0.83
N SER A 22 -0.69 -9.53 -1.30
CA SER A 22 -1.55 -10.42 -2.07
C SER A 22 -2.36 -11.31 -1.13
N PHE A 23 -3.66 -11.41 -1.38
CA PHE A 23 -4.62 -12.04 -0.49
C PHE A 23 -5.22 -13.28 -1.14
N ARG A 24 -4.99 -14.47 -0.54
CA ARG A 24 -5.53 -15.77 -1.00
C ARG A 24 -5.26 -16.06 -2.48
N GLU A 25 -4.06 -15.70 -2.93
CA GLU A 25 -3.64 -15.85 -4.32
C GLU A 25 -2.45 -16.79 -4.41
N ASP A 26 -2.39 -17.57 -5.49
CA ASP A 26 -1.29 -18.49 -5.73
C ASP A 26 0.04 -17.74 -5.96
N PRO A 27 1.16 -18.14 -5.33
CA PRO A 27 2.44 -17.47 -5.47
C PRO A 27 2.93 -17.34 -6.92
N SER A 28 2.63 -18.29 -7.80
CA SER A 28 3.01 -18.21 -9.21
C SER A 28 2.23 -17.15 -9.96
N THR A 29 0.92 -17.02 -9.70
CA THR A 29 0.07 -15.94 -10.22
C THR A 29 0.58 -14.57 -9.76
N VAL A 30 0.91 -14.43 -8.48
CA VAL A 30 1.47 -13.17 -7.95
C VAL A 30 2.81 -12.83 -8.59
N ARG A 31 3.72 -13.80 -8.70
CA ARG A 31 5.02 -13.60 -9.37
C ARG A 31 4.85 -13.17 -10.82
N GLN A 32 3.91 -13.76 -11.55
CA GLN A 32 3.60 -13.38 -12.93
C GLN A 32 3.06 -11.94 -12.98
N ALA A 33 2.11 -11.58 -12.11
CA ALA A 33 1.56 -10.24 -12.05
C ALA A 33 2.60 -9.17 -11.69
N VAL A 34 3.53 -9.48 -10.78
CA VAL A 34 4.66 -8.60 -10.42
C VAL A 34 5.54 -8.33 -11.65
N ARG A 35 5.87 -9.37 -12.43
CA ARG A 35 6.67 -9.23 -13.66
C ARG A 35 5.93 -8.42 -14.72
N ASP A 36 4.70 -8.79 -15.04
CA ASP A 36 3.93 -8.20 -16.14
C ASP A 36 3.62 -6.73 -15.88
N ARG A 37 3.31 -6.39 -14.63
CA ARG A 37 2.95 -5.02 -14.22
C ARG A 37 4.13 -4.22 -13.71
N LYS A 38 5.33 -4.81 -13.69
CA LYS A 38 6.61 -4.21 -13.28
C LYS A 38 6.53 -3.48 -11.93
N TYR A 39 5.96 -4.15 -10.92
CA TYR A 39 5.81 -3.57 -9.60
C TYR A 39 7.16 -3.21 -8.99
N SER A 40 7.31 -1.94 -8.61
CA SER A 40 8.50 -1.41 -7.93
C SER A 40 8.45 -1.59 -6.41
N ALA A 41 7.24 -1.68 -5.86
CA ALA A 41 7.00 -1.90 -4.43
C ALA A 41 7.17 -3.39 -4.06
N PRO A 42 7.68 -3.70 -2.86
CA PRO A 42 7.67 -5.05 -2.32
C PRO A 42 6.26 -5.64 -2.32
N VAL A 43 6.16 -6.93 -2.67
CA VAL A 43 4.90 -7.68 -2.63
C VAL A 43 5.04 -8.83 -1.65
N LEU A 44 4.18 -8.84 -0.63
CA LEU A 44 4.06 -9.92 0.35
C LEU A 44 2.91 -10.85 -0.04
N LEU A 45 3.03 -12.10 0.38
CA LEU A 45 2.04 -13.14 0.13
C LEU A 45 1.34 -13.49 1.43
N ASP A 46 0.01 -13.47 1.41
CA ASP A 46 -0.84 -14.07 2.43
C ASP A 46 -1.76 -15.10 1.76
N GLU A 47 -1.20 -16.29 1.51
CA GLU A 47 -1.89 -17.40 0.83
C GLU A 47 -3.09 -17.90 1.65
N SER A 48 -2.96 -17.92 2.98
CA SER A 48 -4.06 -18.31 3.88
C SER A 48 -5.21 -17.28 3.87
N GLY A 49 -4.86 -16.01 3.71
CA GLY A 49 -5.75 -14.89 3.94
C GLY A 49 -6.06 -14.62 5.41
N ASP A 50 -5.45 -15.33 6.35
CA ASP A 50 -5.75 -15.13 7.77
C ASP A 50 -5.18 -13.81 8.29
N VAL A 51 -4.01 -13.40 7.81
CA VAL A 51 -3.43 -12.10 8.19
C VAL A 51 -4.31 -10.97 7.65
N THR A 52 -4.52 -10.95 6.34
CA THR A 52 -5.26 -9.89 5.65
C THR A 52 -6.72 -9.86 6.09
N GLY A 53 -7.36 -11.03 6.15
CA GLY A 53 -8.78 -11.18 6.47
C GLY A 53 -9.09 -11.06 7.96
N LYS A 54 -8.44 -11.88 8.80
CA LYS A 54 -8.77 -11.95 10.24
C LYS A 54 -8.06 -10.87 11.06
N MET A 55 -6.76 -10.68 10.85
CA MET A 55 -5.98 -9.73 11.66
C MET A 55 -6.21 -8.28 11.22
N TYR A 56 -6.21 -8.03 9.90
CA TYR A 56 -6.39 -6.68 9.36
C TYR A 56 -7.86 -6.34 9.02
N GLY A 57 -8.78 -7.31 9.06
CA GLY A 57 -10.21 -7.09 8.81
C GLY A 57 -10.52 -6.70 7.36
N VAL A 58 -9.70 -7.13 6.40
CA VAL A 58 -9.93 -6.88 4.98
C VAL A 58 -10.97 -7.86 4.45
N TRP A 59 -12.13 -7.32 4.08
CA TRP A 59 -13.21 -8.10 3.48
C TRP A 59 -13.13 -8.18 1.95
N GLY A 60 -12.48 -7.21 1.31
CA GLY A 60 -12.36 -7.19 -0.14
C GLY A 60 -11.23 -6.26 -0.64
N PRO A 61 -10.51 -6.67 -1.70
CA PRO A 61 -9.54 -5.81 -2.35
C PRO A 61 -10.20 -4.79 -3.32
N PRO A 62 -9.55 -3.64 -3.60
CA PRO A 62 -8.39 -3.14 -2.86
C PRO A 62 -8.80 -2.53 -1.52
N THR A 63 -8.00 -2.76 -0.48
CA THR A 63 -8.06 -2.03 0.80
C THR A 63 -6.67 -1.49 1.09
N VAL A 64 -6.59 -0.23 1.50
CA VAL A 64 -5.33 0.46 1.84
C VAL A 64 -5.34 0.84 3.31
N TYR A 65 -4.25 0.54 4.00
CA TYR A 65 -3.97 1.03 5.35
C TYR A 65 -2.82 2.02 5.25
N ILE A 66 -2.93 3.10 6.01
CA ILE A 66 -1.95 4.17 6.04
C ILE A 66 -1.43 4.27 7.45
N LEU A 67 -0.13 4.06 7.59
CA LEU A 67 0.58 4.14 8.84
C LEU A 67 1.41 5.43 8.86
N ASP A 68 1.51 6.06 10.02
CA ASP A 68 2.49 7.13 10.23
C ASP A 68 3.90 6.57 10.47
N ARG A 69 4.86 7.47 10.70
CA ARG A 69 6.27 7.11 10.96
C ARG A 69 6.48 6.34 12.28
N GLN A 70 5.48 6.28 13.16
CA GLN A 70 5.51 5.51 14.42
C GLN A 70 4.85 4.14 14.24
N GLY A 71 4.36 3.82 13.03
CA GLY A 71 3.60 2.62 12.76
C GLY A 71 2.15 2.67 13.26
N ARG A 72 1.64 3.85 13.63
CA ARG A 72 0.24 4.01 14.06
C ARG A 72 -0.67 4.10 12.85
N LEU A 73 -1.84 3.47 12.93
CA LEU A 73 -2.85 3.54 11.90
C LEU A 73 -3.50 4.94 11.88
N VAL A 74 -3.23 5.71 10.82
CA VAL A 74 -3.79 7.06 10.63
C VAL A 74 -4.86 7.12 9.54
N GLY A 75 -5.03 6.05 8.77
CA GLY A 75 -6.08 5.99 7.77
C GLY A 75 -6.33 4.59 7.22
N ARG A 76 -7.57 4.37 6.77
CA ARG A 76 -8.01 3.17 6.04
C ARG A 76 -8.89 3.59 4.88
N ALA A 77 -8.69 3.01 3.71
CA ALA A 77 -9.53 3.22 2.54
C ALA A 77 -9.92 1.88 1.91
N ALA A 78 -11.22 1.61 1.86
CA ALA A 78 -11.78 0.51 1.08
C ALA A 78 -12.11 0.98 -0.33
N GLY A 79 -11.84 0.14 -1.33
CA GLY A 79 -12.08 0.42 -2.74
C GLY A 79 -10.98 1.23 -3.43
N PRO A 80 -11.09 1.39 -4.76
CA PRO A 80 -10.09 2.10 -5.55
C PRO A 80 -10.04 3.58 -5.17
N ARG A 81 -8.82 4.14 -5.14
CA ARG A 81 -8.57 5.56 -4.88
C ARG A 81 -7.50 6.09 -5.83
N SER A 82 -7.71 7.31 -6.32
CA SER A 82 -6.75 8.04 -7.15
C SER A 82 -5.73 8.74 -6.27
N TRP A 83 -4.79 7.96 -5.73
CA TRP A 83 -3.72 8.49 -4.87
C TRP A 83 -2.86 9.54 -5.59
N ASP A 84 -2.79 9.47 -6.92
CA ASP A 84 -2.00 10.37 -7.76
C ASP A 84 -2.73 11.68 -8.08
N SER A 85 -4.00 11.80 -7.68
CA SER A 85 -4.75 13.06 -7.74
C SER A 85 -4.10 14.15 -6.88
N PRO A 86 -4.37 15.44 -7.13
CA PRO A 86 -3.88 16.52 -6.29
C PRO A 86 -4.23 16.36 -4.81
N ALA A 87 -5.44 15.86 -4.50
CA ALA A 87 -5.87 15.60 -3.14
C ALA A 87 -5.09 14.45 -2.49
N GLY A 88 -4.91 13.33 -3.22
CA GLY A 88 -4.13 12.19 -2.73
C GLY A 88 -2.66 12.54 -2.49
N ARG A 89 -2.05 13.31 -3.39
CA ARG A 89 -0.67 13.81 -3.26
C ARG A 89 -0.51 14.70 -2.03
N ARG A 90 -1.42 15.66 -1.82
CA ARG A 90 -1.41 16.54 -0.64
C ARG A 90 -1.50 15.74 0.66
N PHE A 91 -2.37 14.73 0.69
CA PHE A 91 -2.49 13.85 1.85
C PHE A 91 -1.19 13.12 2.17
N ILE A 92 -0.54 12.52 1.16
CA ILE A 92 0.73 11.81 1.34
C ILE A 92 1.85 12.78 1.77
N GLN A 93 1.89 13.98 1.20
CA GLN A 93 2.87 15.02 1.60
C GLN A 93 2.70 15.43 3.06
N ALA A 94 1.47 15.68 3.51
CA ALA A 94 1.19 16.04 4.90
C ALA A 94 1.67 14.96 5.89
N LEU A 95 1.52 13.67 5.54
CA LEU A 95 2.05 12.56 6.35
C LEU A 95 3.57 12.53 6.40
N LEU A 96 4.24 12.91 5.32
CA LEU A 96 5.71 12.97 5.28
C LEU A 96 6.28 14.15 6.06
N GLU A 97 5.54 15.26 6.12
CA GLU A 97 5.91 16.46 6.87
C GLU A 97 5.62 16.36 8.36
N THR A 98 4.72 15.46 8.77
CA THR A 98 4.40 15.24 10.18
C THR A 98 5.64 14.65 10.90
N PRO A 99 6.24 15.38 11.86
CA PRO A 99 7.39 14.87 12.60
C PRO A 99 6.98 13.63 13.40
N ALA A 100 7.93 12.70 13.54
CA ALA A 100 7.78 11.65 14.52
C ALA A 100 7.62 12.30 15.90
N THR A 101 6.44 12.18 16.51
CA THR A 101 6.26 12.68 17.88
C THR A 101 7.17 11.83 18.77
N PRO A 102 8.09 12.43 19.55
CA PRO A 102 9.00 11.70 20.43
C PRO A 102 8.27 10.97 21.55
#